data_AF-A0A7V7PL96-F1
#
_entry.id   AF-A0A7V7PL96-F1
#
_cell.length_a   1.000
_cell.length_b   1.000
_cell.length_c   1.000
_cell.angle_alpha   90.00
_cell.angle_beta   90.00
_cell.angle_gamma   90.00
#
_symmetry.space_group_name_H-M   'P 1'
#
loop_
_entity.id
_entity.type
_entity.pdbx_description
1 polymer ?
#
loop_
_entity_poly.entity_id
_entity_poly.type
_entity_poly.pdbx_seq_one_letter_code
_entity_poly.pdbx_strand_id
1 'polypeptide(L)'
;MTASNHAFFFDGRLGERPSSSGVLAFPRCPTAARLAETHEIGTEERIDLDRLRWMALRSQLAPRPDLERACFLLAGETGVSFERFAIAFFRGLDARSQRGMVFYRPGARHLSDDETWLLRLVSAWRRGEDKAAGALVSWRVVEPGRRWLRFLSAGMVRAMDGR
;
A
#
# COMPACT_ATOMS: atom_id res chain seq x y z
N MET A 1 -31.74 15.98 -22.95
CA MET A 1 -31.85 15.54 -21.54
C MET A 1 -30.55 14.88 -21.19
N THR A 2 -29.66 15.70 -20.66
CA THR A 2 -28.25 15.41 -20.48
C THR A 2 -27.95 15.64 -19.01
N ALA A 3 -27.16 14.73 -18.47
CA ALA A 3 -26.60 14.75 -17.14
C ALA A 3 -26.03 16.12 -16.75
N SER A 4 -26.06 16.44 -15.46
CA SER A 4 -24.98 17.22 -14.86
C SER A 4 -24.93 17.03 -13.34
N ASN A 5 -23.75 16.53 -12.94
CA ASN A 5 -23.03 16.82 -11.71
C ASN A 5 -23.38 18.16 -11.03
N HIS A 6 -23.42 18.13 -9.70
CA HIS A 6 -22.87 19.18 -8.84
C HIS A 6 -22.28 18.46 -7.61
N ALA A 7 -20.98 18.46 -7.34
CA ALA A 7 -20.08 19.58 -7.05
C ALA A 7 -20.44 20.33 -5.75
N PHE A 8 -19.53 20.14 -4.77
CA PHE A 8 -19.07 21.10 -3.77
C PHE A 8 -19.94 21.45 -2.53
N PHE A 9 -19.36 21.11 -1.38
CA PHE A 9 -18.88 22.03 -0.33
C PHE A 9 -19.91 22.81 0.50
N PHE A 10 -19.95 22.39 1.76
CA PHE A 10 -20.09 23.16 3.01
C PHE A 10 -20.21 24.70 2.88
N ASP A 11 -21.36 25.23 3.27
CA ASP A 11 -21.43 26.40 4.15
C ASP A 11 -22.64 26.27 5.09
N GLY A 12 -22.41 26.65 6.34
CA GLY A 12 -23.24 26.29 7.48
C GLY A 12 -24.49 27.13 7.61
N ARG A 13 -25.61 26.45 7.87
CA ARG A 13 -26.62 26.93 8.82
C ARG A 13 -27.10 25.74 9.64
N LEU A 14 -26.96 25.90 10.95
CA LEU A 14 -27.56 25.03 11.96
C LEU A 14 -29.07 25.06 11.75
N GLY A 15 -29.62 24.00 11.17
CA GLY A 15 -31.04 23.82 10.96
C GLY A 15 -31.35 22.33 11.00
N GLU A 16 -31.78 21.88 12.19
CA GLU A 16 -32.51 20.64 12.47
C GLU A 16 -31.93 19.33 11.90
N ARG A 17 -31.23 18.58 12.77
CA ARG A 17 -31.08 17.14 12.58
C ARG A 17 -32.43 16.47 12.86
N PRO A 18 -32.98 15.66 11.94
CA PRO A 18 -34.15 14.84 12.25
C PRO A 18 -33.82 13.86 13.37
N SER A 19 -34.80 13.64 14.25
CA SER A 19 -34.70 12.74 15.41
C SER A 19 -34.35 11.31 14.99
N SER A 20 -33.06 10.97 15.06
CA SER A 20 -32.56 9.60 14.83
C SER A 20 -32.55 8.83 16.15
N SER A 21 -33.71 8.39 16.64
CA SER A 21 -33.87 7.57 17.86
C SER A 21 -33.43 6.11 17.67
N GLY A 22 -32.33 5.86 16.96
CA GLY A 22 -31.89 4.50 16.65
C GLY A 22 -30.43 4.36 16.25
N VAL A 23 -29.65 5.44 16.19
CA VAL A 23 -28.20 5.34 15.98
C VAL A 23 -27.53 5.49 17.33
N LEU A 24 -27.22 4.36 17.97
CA LEU A 24 -26.31 4.36 19.11
C LEU A 24 -24.97 4.90 18.62
N ALA A 25 -24.60 6.10 19.07
CA ALA A 25 -23.25 6.59 18.86
C ALA A 25 -22.31 5.57 19.49
N PHE A 26 -21.46 4.94 18.68
CA PHE A 26 -20.43 4.05 19.22
C PHE A 26 -19.64 4.85 20.26
N PRO A 27 -19.53 4.38 21.52
CA PRO A 27 -18.71 5.05 22.50
C PRO A 27 -17.32 5.22 21.92
N ARG A 28 -16.62 6.32 22.26
CA ARG A 28 -15.24 6.56 21.80
C ARG A 28 -14.36 5.42 22.31
N CYS A 29 -14.28 4.34 21.54
CA CYS A 29 -13.47 3.19 21.86
C CYS A 29 -12.01 3.65 21.86
N PRO A 30 -11.25 3.44 22.94
CA PRO A 30 -9.83 3.79 22.97
C PRO A 30 -9.05 3.16 21.80
N THR A 31 -9.48 1.97 21.37
CA THR A 31 -8.96 1.28 20.18
C THR A 31 -9.23 2.06 18.89
N ALA A 32 -10.44 2.59 18.72
CA ALA A 32 -10.78 3.40 17.54
C ALA A 32 -10.04 4.75 17.57
N ALA A 33 -9.85 5.35 18.74
CA ALA A 33 -9.03 6.56 18.89
C ALA A 33 -7.56 6.29 18.50
N ARG A 34 -6.96 5.19 18.96
CA ARG A 34 -5.61 4.76 18.53
C ARG A 34 -5.51 4.43 17.04
N LEU A 35 -6.59 3.94 16.43
CA LEU A 35 -6.63 3.70 14.98
C LEU A 35 -6.81 4.99 14.19
N ALA A 36 -7.51 5.98 14.76
CA ALA A 36 -7.78 7.29 14.16
C ALA A 36 -6.63 8.29 14.34
N GLU A 37 -5.69 8.03 15.27
CA GLU A 37 -4.34 8.58 15.24
C GLU A 37 -3.71 8.18 13.91
N THR A 38 -4.00 9.01 12.92
CA THR A 38 -3.56 8.86 11.54
C THR A 38 -2.05 8.78 11.63
N HIS A 39 -1.47 7.71 11.10
CA HIS A 39 -0.04 7.52 11.13
C HIS A 39 0.61 8.70 10.37
N GLU A 40 1.05 9.71 11.11
CA GLU A 40 1.80 10.83 10.57
C GLU A 40 3.15 10.28 10.15
N ILE A 41 3.29 10.07 8.84
CA ILE A 41 4.54 9.55 8.27
C ILE A 41 5.58 10.65 8.19
N GLY A 42 6.83 10.29 8.50
CA GLY A 42 7.95 11.22 8.42
C GLY A 42 8.25 11.68 6.99
N THR A 43 9.07 12.72 6.84
CA THR A 43 9.45 13.23 5.51
C THR A 43 10.15 12.18 4.65
N GLU A 44 11.02 11.35 5.24
CA GLU A 44 11.70 10.27 4.51
C GLU A 44 10.73 9.19 4.05
N GLU A 45 9.83 8.75 4.94
CA GLU A 45 8.77 7.78 4.60
C GLU A 45 7.84 8.31 3.51
N ARG A 46 7.58 9.63 3.49
CA ARG A 46 6.82 10.29 2.44
C ARG A 46 7.53 10.21 1.08
N ILE A 47 8.84 10.46 1.05
CA ILE A 47 9.65 10.34 -0.17
C ILE A 47 9.65 8.90 -0.68
N ASP A 48 9.83 7.93 0.22
CA ASP A 48 9.78 6.51 -0.11
C ASP A 48 8.40 6.10 -0.62
N LEU A 49 7.33 6.56 0.03
CA LEU A 49 5.96 6.30 -0.40
C LEU A 49 5.70 6.85 -1.80
N ASP A 50 6.13 8.07 -2.10
CA ASP A 50 5.93 8.65 -3.43
C ASP A 50 6.71 7.89 -4.51
N ARG A 51 7.92 7.39 -4.20
CA ARG A 51 8.65 6.48 -5.10
C ARG A 51 7.90 5.18 -5.33
N LEU A 52 7.36 4.58 -4.28
CA LEU A 52 6.57 3.35 -4.36
C LEU A 52 5.28 3.58 -5.17
N ARG A 53 4.60 4.72 -5.00
CA ARG A 53 3.44 5.12 -5.80
C ARG A 53 3.80 5.24 -7.29
N TRP A 54 4.94 5.86 -7.60
CA TRP A 54 5.45 5.92 -8.97
C TRP A 54 5.70 4.53 -9.55
N MET A 55 6.31 3.63 -8.78
CA MET A 55 6.55 2.25 -9.22
C MET A 55 5.26 1.45 -9.38
N ALA A 56 4.26 1.66 -8.50
CA ALA A 56 2.95 1.04 -8.63
C ALA A 56 2.29 1.46 -9.95
N LEU A 57 2.26 2.76 -10.27
CA LEU A 57 1.74 3.27 -11.54
C LEU A 57 2.52 2.73 -12.74
N ARG A 58 3.86 2.79 -12.69
CA ARG A 58 4.72 2.32 -13.78
C ARG A 58 4.57 0.81 -14.00
N SER A 59 4.38 0.03 -12.94
CA SER A 59 4.15 -1.41 -13.04
C SER A 59 2.93 -1.70 -13.90
N GLN A 60 1.86 -0.88 -13.84
CA GLN A 60 0.64 -1.07 -14.62
C GLN A 60 0.85 -0.92 -16.13
N LEU A 61 1.94 -0.25 -16.55
CA LEU A 61 2.33 -0.11 -17.95
C LEU A 61 3.29 -1.22 -18.43
N ALA A 62 3.92 -1.95 -17.51
CA ALA A 62 4.87 -3.01 -17.87
C ALA A 62 4.13 -4.25 -18.42
N PRO A 63 4.77 -5.10 -19.23
CA PRO A 63 4.22 -6.43 -19.53
C PRO A 63 3.88 -7.19 -18.24
N ARG A 64 2.95 -8.17 -18.29
CA ARG A 64 2.66 -9.07 -17.16
C ARG A 64 3.55 -10.30 -17.28
N PRO A 65 4.76 -10.33 -16.68
CA PRO A 65 5.61 -11.50 -16.75
C PRO A 65 5.02 -12.61 -15.86
N ASP A 66 5.38 -13.86 -16.17
CA ASP A 66 5.21 -14.93 -15.20
C ASP A 66 5.99 -14.60 -13.92
N LEU A 67 5.31 -14.64 -12.77
CA LEU A 67 5.86 -14.19 -11.49
C LEU A 67 7.08 -15.01 -11.06
N GLU A 68 7.02 -16.33 -11.26
CA GLU A 68 8.10 -17.23 -10.85
C GLU A 68 9.32 -17.02 -11.73
N ARG A 69 9.11 -16.97 -13.05
CA ARG A 69 10.15 -16.66 -14.03
C ARG A 69 10.82 -15.32 -13.73
N ALA A 70 10.04 -14.28 -13.40
CA ALA A 70 10.59 -12.99 -13.01
C ALA A 70 11.47 -13.13 -11.76
N CYS A 71 11.01 -13.85 -10.73
CA CYS A 71 11.78 -14.04 -9.52
C CYS A 71 13.07 -14.84 -9.76
N PHE A 72 13.04 -15.89 -10.60
CA PHE A 72 14.23 -16.65 -10.97
C PHE A 72 15.29 -15.78 -11.67
N LEU A 73 14.86 -14.91 -12.58
CA LEU A 73 15.77 -13.97 -13.26
C LEU A 73 16.41 -13.00 -12.26
N LEU A 74 15.61 -12.43 -11.35
CA LEU A 74 16.13 -11.47 -10.36
C LEU A 74 17.02 -12.15 -9.31
N ALA A 75 16.83 -13.44 -9.02
CA ALA A 75 17.66 -14.18 -8.08
C ALA A 75 19.05 -14.52 -8.64
N GLY A 76 19.17 -14.67 -9.96
CA GLY A 76 20.43 -15.02 -10.64
C GLY A 76 21.29 -13.82 -11.05
N GLU A 77 20.77 -12.59 -10.94
CA GLU A 77 21.44 -11.37 -11.39
C GLU A 77 21.99 -10.58 -10.19
N THR A 78 23.25 -10.15 -10.26
CA THR A 78 23.84 -9.25 -9.28
C THR A 78 23.58 -7.79 -9.70
N GLY A 79 23.33 -6.90 -8.74
CA GLY A 79 23.10 -5.48 -9.03
C GLY A 79 21.74 -5.16 -9.67
N VAL A 80 20.73 -5.98 -9.42
CA VAL A 80 19.35 -5.71 -9.87
C VAL A 80 18.87 -4.37 -9.32
N SER A 81 18.31 -3.54 -10.21
CA SER A 81 17.79 -2.22 -9.83
C SER A 81 16.54 -2.29 -8.96
N PHE A 82 16.36 -1.29 -8.09
CA PHE A 82 15.14 -1.07 -7.31
C PHE A 82 13.89 -1.19 -8.17
N GLU A 83 13.92 -0.57 -9.34
CA GLU A 83 12.83 -0.55 -10.29
C GLU A 83 12.40 -1.95 -10.77
N ARG A 84 13.35 -2.84 -11.07
CA ARG A 84 13.03 -4.20 -11.52
C ARG A 84 12.37 -5.00 -10.41
N PHE A 85 12.86 -4.89 -9.17
CA PHE A 85 12.20 -5.49 -8.02
C PHE A 85 10.81 -4.90 -7.79
N ALA A 86 10.67 -3.58 -7.83
CA ALA A 86 9.40 -2.91 -7.57
C ALA A 86 8.34 -3.25 -8.63
N ILE A 87 8.68 -3.25 -9.91
CA ILE A 87 7.76 -3.65 -10.99
C ILE A 87 7.31 -5.10 -10.81
N ALA A 88 8.25 -6.02 -10.56
CA ALA A 88 7.93 -7.43 -10.33
C ALA A 88 7.06 -7.60 -9.07
N PHE A 89 7.36 -6.87 -7.99
CA PHE A 89 6.58 -6.87 -6.75
C PHE A 89 5.14 -6.43 -7.00
N PHE A 90 4.91 -5.24 -7.58
CA PHE A 90 3.56 -4.73 -7.83
C PHE A 90 2.78 -5.58 -8.84
N ARG A 91 3.44 -6.16 -9.85
CA ARG A 91 2.80 -7.13 -10.76
C ARG A 91 2.43 -8.43 -10.06
N GLY A 92 3.31 -8.98 -9.22
CA GLY A 92 3.01 -10.15 -8.42
C GLY A 92 1.88 -9.89 -7.43
N LEU A 93 1.81 -8.68 -6.88
CA LEU A 93 0.80 -8.25 -5.92
C LEU A 93 -0.57 -8.07 -6.57
N ASP A 94 -0.63 -7.48 -7.76
CA ASP A 94 -1.86 -7.41 -8.59
C ASP A 94 -2.41 -8.82 -8.87
N ALA A 95 -1.54 -9.79 -9.16
CA ALA A 95 -1.94 -11.16 -9.49
C ALA A 95 -2.29 -12.05 -8.28
N ARG A 96 -1.72 -11.77 -7.09
CA ARG A 96 -1.79 -12.69 -5.92
C ARG A 96 -2.38 -12.06 -4.65
N SER A 97 -2.81 -10.80 -4.71
CA SER A 97 -3.49 -10.18 -3.57
C SER A 97 -4.87 -10.80 -3.32
N GLN A 98 -5.26 -10.91 -2.05
CA GLN A 98 -6.56 -11.47 -1.66
C GLN A 98 -7.74 -10.54 -2.02
N ARG A 99 -7.48 -9.24 -2.14
CA ARG A 99 -8.44 -8.19 -2.53
C ARG A 99 -7.69 -7.12 -3.33
N GLY A 100 -8.38 -6.36 -4.16
CA GLY A 100 -7.79 -5.25 -4.91
C GLY A 100 -7.04 -4.27 -4.00
N MET A 101 -5.95 -3.69 -4.50
CA MET A 101 -5.13 -2.73 -3.76
C MET A 101 -5.41 -1.30 -4.20
N VAL A 102 -5.49 -0.40 -3.24
CA VAL A 102 -5.72 1.02 -3.47
C VAL A 102 -4.43 1.78 -3.23
N PHE A 103 -3.86 2.35 -4.28
CA PHE A 103 -2.73 3.27 -4.21
C PHE A 103 -3.18 4.65 -4.70
N TYR A 104 -2.83 5.69 -3.97
CA TYR A 104 -3.10 7.06 -4.38
C TYR A 104 -2.00 7.58 -5.32
N ARG A 105 -2.33 8.68 -6.02
CA ARG A 105 -1.38 9.36 -6.90
C ARG A 105 -0.17 9.87 -6.10
N PRO A 106 1.05 9.86 -6.66
CA PRO A 106 2.20 10.53 -6.06
C PRO A 106 1.86 11.98 -5.65
N GLY A 107 2.29 12.38 -4.45
CA GLY A 107 1.99 13.70 -3.87
C GLY A 107 0.63 13.79 -3.16
N ALA A 108 -0.17 12.73 -3.11
CA ALA A 108 -1.39 12.71 -2.30
C ALA A 108 -1.06 12.84 -0.80
N ARG A 109 -1.78 13.73 -0.10
CA ARG A 109 -1.57 14.03 1.33
C ARG A 109 -1.99 12.87 2.23
N HIS A 110 -3.07 12.20 1.88
CA HIS A 110 -3.61 11.07 2.63
C HIS A 110 -2.94 9.76 2.23
N LEU A 111 -3.09 8.76 3.09
CA LEU A 111 -2.66 7.39 2.85
C LEU A 111 -3.87 6.49 2.77
N SER A 112 -3.81 5.46 1.94
CA SER A 112 -4.73 4.33 2.02
C SER A 112 -4.25 3.31 3.05
N ASP A 113 -5.15 2.43 3.51
CA ASP A 113 -4.77 1.29 4.38
C ASP A 113 -3.71 0.40 3.74
N ASP A 114 -3.77 0.25 2.42
CA ASP A 114 -2.83 -0.56 1.64
C ASP A 114 -1.44 0.11 1.55
N GLU A 115 -1.40 1.44 1.47
CA GLU A 115 -0.14 2.20 1.55
C GLU A 115 0.46 2.15 2.95
N THR A 116 -0.37 2.23 3.99
CA THR A 116 0.10 2.03 5.38
C THR A 116 0.63 0.61 5.58
N TRP A 117 -0.03 -0.41 5.04
CA TRP A 117 0.46 -1.78 5.04
C TRP A 117 1.81 -1.90 4.33
N LEU A 118 1.98 -1.25 3.17
CA LEU A 118 3.22 -1.27 2.41
C LEU A 118 4.38 -0.61 3.17
N LEU A 119 4.13 0.55 3.79
CA LEU A 119 5.14 1.22 4.62
C LEU A 119 5.53 0.38 5.84
N ARG A 120 4.57 -0.30 6.48
CA ARG A 120 4.86 -1.25 7.56
C ARG A 120 5.71 -2.43 7.07
N LEU A 121 5.46 -2.93 5.86
CA LEU A 121 6.26 -3.99 5.25
C LEU A 121 7.70 -3.52 5.00
N VAL A 122 7.88 -2.32 4.45
CA VAL A 122 9.19 -1.70 4.25
C VAL A 122 9.93 -1.55 5.59
N SER A 123 9.26 -1.00 6.60
CA SER A 123 9.82 -0.82 7.95
C SER A 123 10.25 -2.15 8.58
N ALA A 124 9.43 -3.20 8.47
CA ALA A 124 9.77 -4.52 8.98
C ALA A 124 11.03 -5.10 8.32
N TRP A 125 11.19 -4.94 7.00
CA TRP A 125 12.41 -5.36 6.31
C TRP A 125 13.64 -4.54 6.73
N ARG A 126 13.51 -3.22 6.87
CA ARG A 126 14.59 -2.34 7.34
C ARG A 126 15.06 -2.69 8.76
N ARG A 127 14.13 -3.12 9.61
CA ARG A 127 14.40 -3.53 11.00
C ARG A 127 14.88 -4.98 11.14
N GLY A 128 14.98 -5.73 10.04
CA GLY A 128 15.35 -7.15 10.05
C GLY A 128 14.29 -8.07 10.67
N GLU A 129 13.03 -7.63 10.72
CA GLU A 129 11.92 -8.35 11.35
C GLU A 129 11.25 -9.33 10.37
N ASP A 130 11.99 -10.36 9.94
CA ASP A 130 11.56 -11.32 8.90
C ASP A 130 10.20 -12.00 9.20
N LYS A 131 9.92 -12.25 10.48
CA LYS A 131 8.65 -12.83 10.94
C LYS A 131 7.48 -11.85 10.76
N ALA A 132 7.69 -10.59 11.12
CA ALA A 132 6.68 -9.54 10.97
C ALA A 132 6.39 -9.27 9.49
N ALA A 133 7.43 -9.17 8.66
CA ALA A 133 7.29 -9.04 7.21
C ALA A 133 6.54 -10.24 6.60
N GLY A 134 6.87 -11.46 7.04
CA GLY A 134 6.16 -12.68 6.63
C GLY A 134 4.66 -12.66 6.99
N ALA A 135 4.31 -12.17 8.18
CA ALA A 135 2.92 -12.02 8.62
C ALA A 135 2.18 -10.96 7.81
N LEU A 136 2.79 -9.80 7.55
CA LEU A 136 2.21 -8.76 6.71
C LEU A 136 1.91 -9.27 5.30
N VAL A 137 2.82 -10.03 4.69
CA VAL A 137 2.58 -10.66 3.38
C VAL A 137 1.45 -11.69 3.46
N SER A 138 1.40 -12.53 4.50
CA SER A 138 0.37 -13.58 4.60
C SER A 138 -1.04 -13.04 4.77
N TRP A 139 -1.19 -11.86 5.39
CA TRP A 139 -2.45 -11.14 5.52
C TRP A 139 -2.96 -10.56 4.20
N ARG A 140 -2.08 -10.24 3.25
CA ARG A 140 -2.49 -9.58 1.99
C ARG A 140 -2.48 -10.50 0.78
N VAL A 141 -1.68 -11.57 0.80
CA VAL A 141 -1.36 -12.40 -0.37
C VAL A 141 -1.84 -13.84 -0.17
N VAL A 142 -2.40 -14.44 -1.22
CA VAL A 142 -2.79 -15.86 -1.24
C VAL A 142 -1.56 -16.76 -1.13
N GLU A 143 -1.73 -17.95 -0.55
CA GLU A 143 -0.63 -18.86 -0.18
C GLU A 143 0.42 -19.07 -1.29
N PRO A 144 0.06 -19.39 -2.55
CA PRO A 144 1.03 -19.65 -3.61
C PRO A 144 1.97 -18.47 -3.94
N GLY A 145 1.53 -17.23 -3.66
CA GLY A 145 2.31 -16.03 -3.92
C GLY A 145 3.24 -15.63 -2.76
N ARG A 146 3.02 -16.13 -1.54
CA ARG A 146 3.64 -15.57 -0.32
C ARG A 146 5.16 -15.63 -0.36
N ARG A 147 5.73 -16.77 -0.78
CA ARG A 147 7.19 -16.95 -0.88
C ARG A 147 7.81 -15.93 -1.83
N TRP A 148 7.21 -15.78 -3.02
CA TRP A 148 7.70 -14.87 -4.06
C TRP A 148 7.56 -13.40 -3.66
N LEU A 149 6.42 -13.01 -3.06
CA LEU A 149 6.21 -11.64 -2.62
C LEU A 149 7.12 -11.26 -1.43
N ARG A 150 7.49 -12.23 -0.58
CA ARG A 150 8.53 -12.02 0.45
C ARG A 150 9.90 -11.78 -0.17
N PHE A 151 10.30 -12.60 -1.14
CA PHE A 151 11.56 -12.42 -1.88
C PHE A 151 11.61 -11.04 -2.56
N LEU A 152 10.57 -10.68 -3.30
CA LEU A 152 10.50 -9.43 -4.05
C LEU A 152 10.48 -8.20 -3.14
N SER A 153 9.70 -8.21 -2.05
CA SER A 153 9.67 -7.07 -1.13
C SER A 153 10.98 -6.90 -0.36
N ALA A 154 11.64 -8.00 0.05
CA ALA A 154 12.96 -7.92 0.67
C ALA A 154 14.01 -7.37 -0.30
N GLY A 155 14.04 -7.86 -1.54
CA GLY A 155 14.95 -7.37 -2.59
C GLY A 155 14.69 -5.90 -2.94
N MET A 156 13.42 -5.51 -3.05
CA MET A 156 13.00 -4.13 -3.30
C MET A 156 13.52 -3.17 -2.22
N VAL A 157 13.36 -3.50 -0.94
CA VAL A 157 13.81 -2.64 0.17
C VAL A 157 15.34 -2.54 0.19
N ARG A 158 16.05 -3.66 0.01
CA ARG A 158 17.51 -3.65 -0.07
C ARG A 158 18.02 -2.77 -1.22
N ALA A 159 17.41 -2.88 -2.40
CA ALA A 159 17.78 -2.08 -3.57
C ALA A 159 17.37 -0.60 -3.45
N MET A 160 16.35 -0.29 -2.63
CA MET A 160 15.92 1.08 -2.34
C MET A 160 16.90 1.80 -1.40
N ASP A 161 17.45 1.06 -0.43
CA ASP A 161 18.36 1.58 0.61
C ASP A 161 19.84 1.53 0.18
N GLY A 162 20.23 0.55 -0.64
CA GLY A 162 21.59 0.35 -1.15
C GLY A 162 22.00 1.32 -2.26
N ARG A 163 21.65 2.61 -2.12
CA ARG A 163 22.17 3.66 -3.00
C ARG A 163 23.68 3.81 -2.87
#